data_AF-A0A8H2SGG1-F1
#
_entry.id   AF-A0A8H2SGG1-F1
#
_cell.length_a   1.000
_cell.length_b   1.000
_cell.length_c   1.000
_cell.angle_alpha   90.00
_cell.angle_beta   90.00
_cell.angle_gamma   90.00
#
_symmetry.space_group_name_H-M   'P 1'
#
loop_
_entity.id
_entity.type
_entity.pdbx_description
1 polymer ?
#
loop_
_entity_poly.entity_id
_entity_poly.type
_entity_poly.pdbx_seq_one_letter_code
_entity_poly.pdbx_strand_id
1 'polypeptide(L)'
;SSLNAWQTGHWSITNTTNTATTTMITLALLFKLGVAPMYAWYPEILQGSTLMTAMILTTWQKLAPMTLLYMISPHLPQHLILVTGLLSALAGGWSGLNQT
;
A
#
# COMPACT_ATOMS: atom_id res chain seq x y z
N SER A 1 -10.97 7.53 6.80
CA SER A 1 -11.89 8.63 6.43
C SER A 1 -12.82 9.00 7.58
N SER A 2 -13.51 8.05 8.22
CA SER A 2 -14.41 8.34 9.36
C SER A 2 -13.71 9.07 10.52
N LEU A 3 -12.52 8.62 10.92
CA LEU A 3 -11.75 9.27 11.99
C LEU A 3 -11.31 10.70 11.61
N ASN A 4 -10.96 10.91 10.33
CA ASN A 4 -10.61 12.24 9.82
C ASN A 4 -11.85 13.17 9.77
N ALA A 5 -12.99 12.66 9.31
CA ALA A 5 -14.24 13.40 9.27
C ALA A 5 -14.77 13.73 10.67
N TRP A 6 -14.58 12.83 11.63
CA TRP A 6 -14.91 13.09 13.04
C TRP A 6 -14.06 14.21 13.64
N GLN A 7 -12.78 14.30 13.28
CA GLN A 7 -11.86 15.30 13.82
C GLN A 7 -11.92 16.67 13.11
N THR A 8 -12.11 16.67 11.79
CA THR A 8 -12.04 17.88 10.96
C THR A 8 -13.40 18.35 10.45
N GLY A 9 -14.45 17.54 10.58
CA GLY A 9 -15.77 17.79 9.99
C GLY A 9 -15.81 17.62 8.46
N HIS A 10 -14.69 17.28 7.82
CA HIS A 10 -14.58 17.20 6.37
C HIS A 10 -14.50 15.75 5.87
N TRP A 11 -15.26 15.46 4.82
CA TRP A 11 -15.25 14.17 4.11
C TRP A 11 -14.32 14.17 2.89
N SER A 12 -13.67 15.30 2.59
CA SER A 12 -12.78 15.43 1.44
C SER A 12 -11.49 14.61 1.65
N ILE A 13 -11.07 13.91 0.59
CA ILE A 13 -9.88 13.03 0.61
C ILE A 13 -8.60 13.85 0.81
N THR A 14 -8.54 15.06 0.24
CA THR A 14 -7.37 15.93 0.27
C THR A 14 -7.11 16.57 1.63
N ASN A 15 -8.13 16.63 2.50
CA ASN A 15 -8.05 17.38 3.76
C ASN A 15 -7.76 16.45 4.94
N THR A 16 -6.64 15.71 4.87
CA THR A 16 -6.19 14.81 5.94
C THR A 16 -5.12 15.50 6.78
N THR A 17 -5.54 16.23 7.80
CA THR A 17 -4.64 17.10 8.58
C THR A 17 -4.02 16.39 9.79
N ASN A 18 -4.63 15.33 10.30
CA ASN A 18 -4.11 14.62 11.47
C ASN A 18 -3.05 13.57 11.08
N THR A 19 -1.86 13.69 11.65
CA THR A 19 -0.74 12.75 11.43
C THR A 19 -1.07 11.30 11.80
N ALA A 20 -1.91 11.07 12.82
CA ALA A 20 -2.31 9.72 13.21
C ALA A 20 -3.30 9.10 12.21
N THR A 21 -4.15 9.91 11.57
CA THR A 21 -5.09 9.41 10.56
C THR A 21 -4.37 9.13 9.23
N THR A 22 -3.40 9.96 8.86
CA THR A 22 -2.58 9.75 7.65
C THR A 22 -1.67 8.54 7.78
N THR A 23 -1.05 8.30 8.94
CA THR A 23 -0.27 7.07 9.18
C THR A 23 -1.14 5.81 9.12
N MET A 24 -2.35 5.85 9.69
CA MET A 24 -3.28 4.71 9.64
C MET A 24 -3.74 4.42 8.20
N ILE A 25 -4.11 5.45 7.43
CA ILE A 25 -4.53 5.30 6.03
C ILE A 25 -3.36 4.77 5.19
N THR A 26 -2.14 5.27 5.40
CA THR A 26 -0.97 4.80 4.65
C THR A 26 -0.61 3.36 4.97
N LEU A 27 -0.63 2.95 6.24
CA LEU A 27 -0.44 1.54 6.62
C LEU A 27 -1.48 0.63 5.97
N ALA A 28 -2.75 1.05 5.95
CA ALA A 28 -3.81 0.28 5.29
C ALA A 28 -3.60 0.16 3.77
N LEU A 29 -3.15 1.23 3.11
CA LEU A 29 -2.84 1.21 1.68
C LEU A 29 -1.60 0.35 1.37
N LEU A 30 -0.56 0.42 2.20
CA LEU A 30 0.65 -0.40 2.06
C LEU A 30 0.36 -1.89 2.25
N PHE A 31 -0.52 -2.23 3.21
CA PHE A 31 -1.01 -3.60 3.39
C PHE A 31 -1.69 -4.12 2.11
N LYS A 32 -2.60 -3.31 1.54
CA LYS A 32 -3.33 -3.67 0.31
C LYS A 32 -2.42 -3.75 -0.92
N LEU A 33 -1.36 -2.94 -0.96
CA LEU A 33 -0.33 -3.02 -2.00
C LEU A 33 0.64 -4.19 -1.80
N GLY A 34 0.62 -4.88 -0.65
CA GLY A 34 1.54 -5.99 -0.38
C GLY A 34 3.00 -5.55 -0.30
N VAL A 35 3.27 -4.37 0.26
CA VAL A 35 4.63 -3.85 0.46
C VAL A 35 5.23 -4.46 1.72
N ALA A 36 6.56 -4.68 1.76
CA ALA A 36 7.26 -5.17 2.93
C ALA A 36 7.01 -4.27 4.17
N PRO A 37 6.84 -4.84 5.38
CA PRO A 37 6.96 -6.28 5.73
C PRO A 37 5.70 -7.12 5.42
N MET A 38 4.63 -6.50 4.94
CA MET A 38 3.32 -7.13 4.74
C MET A 38 3.14 -7.71 3.33
N TYR A 39 4.20 -8.30 2.76
CA TYR A 39 4.18 -8.84 1.40
C TYR A 39 3.87 -10.35 1.34
N ALA A 40 3.92 -11.06 2.47
CA ALA A 40 3.86 -12.53 2.51
C ALA A 40 2.57 -13.13 1.94
N TRP A 41 1.44 -12.42 2.04
CA TRP A 41 0.17 -12.88 1.48
C TRP A 41 0.16 -12.89 -0.05
N TYR A 42 1.04 -12.13 -0.70
CA TYR A 42 0.99 -11.90 -2.15
C TYR A 42 1.58 -13.07 -2.97
N PRO A 43 2.79 -13.59 -2.68
CA PRO A 43 3.34 -14.74 -3.42
C PRO A 43 2.48 -16.01 -3.34
N GLU A 44 1.93 -16.32 -2.16
CA GLU A 44 1.11 -17.52 -1.95
C GLU A 44 -0.16 -17.51 -2.80
N ILE A 45 -0.84 -16.34 -2.88
CA ILE A 45 -2.03 -16.19 -3.72
C ILE A 45 -1.68 -16.27 -5.21
N LEU A 46 -0.55 -15.69 -5.62
CA LEU A 46 -0.14 -15.75 -7.02
C LEU A 46 0.15 -17.19 -7.46
N GLN A 47 0.87 -17.96 -6.65
CA GLN A 47 1.21 -19.36 -6.96
C GLN A 47 -0.02 -20.27 -7.02
N GLY A 48 -1.01 -20.04 -6.16
CA GLY A 48 -2.24 -20.84 -6.10
C GLY A 48 -3.34 -20.43 -7.09
N SER A 49 -3.13 -19.37 -7.89
CA SER A 49 -4.17 -18.80 -8.75
C SER A 49 -3.95 -19.07 -10.25
N THR A 50 -4.99 -18.89 -11.06
CA THR A 50 -4.87 -18.96 -12.52
C THR A 50 -4.06 -17.78 -13.09
N LEU A 51 -3.51 -17.92 -14.29
CA LEU A 51 -2.74 -16.85 -14.94
C LEU A 51 -3.55 -15.56 -15.09
N MET A 52 -4.85 -15.66 -15.43
CA MET A 52 -5.70 -14.48 -15.59
C MET A 52 -5.92 -13.75 -14.26
N THR A 53 -6.18 -14.49 -13.17
CA THR A 53 -6.34 -13.90 -11.84
C THR A 53 -5.04 -13.28 -11.33
N ALA A 54 -3.89 -13.92 -11.58
CA ALA A 54 -2.57 -13.38 -11.25
C ALA A 54 -2.32 -12.06 -11.99
N MET A 55 -2.60 -12.00 -13.29
CA MET A 55 -2.48 -10.78 -14.10
C MET A 55 -3.36 -9.63 -13.57
N ILE A 56 -4.60 -9.91 -13.17
CA ILE A 56 -5.51 -8.89 -12.61
C ILE A 56 -5.01 -8.41 -11.24
N LEU A 57 -4.49 -9.31 -10.41
CA LEU A 57 -3.91 -8.98 -9.10
C LEU A 57 -2.64 -8.11 -9.20
N THR A 58 -1.78 -8.41 -10.17
CA THR A 58 -0.51 -7.68 -10.35
C THR A 58 -0.70 -6.32 -11.01
N THR A 59 -1.75 -6.13 -11.81
CA THR A 59 -2.01 -4.88 -12.55
C THR A 59 -3.17 -4.08 -11.97
N TRP A 60 -4.40 -4.59 -12.09
CA TRP A 60 -5.62 -3.85 -11.83
C TRP A 60 -5.80 -3.50 -10.35
N GLN A 61 -5.51 -4.45 -9.45
CA GLN A 61 -5.66 -4.25 -8.01
C GLN A 61 -4.68 -3.21 -7.43
N LYS A 62 -3.59 -2.90 -8.15
CA LYS A 62 -2.61 -1.88 -7.73
C LYS A 62 -3.03 -0.45 -8.08
N LEU A 63 -3.91 -0.25 -9.07
CA LEU A 63 -4.29 1.08 -9.54
C LEU A 63 -4.99 1.92 -8.47
N ALA A 64 -6.06 1.39 -7.86
CA ALA A 64 -6.86 2.15 -6.89
C ALA A 64 -6.08 2.55 -5.61
N PRO A 65 -5.24 1.69 -5.01
CA PRO A 65 -4.41 2.12 -3.87
C PRO A 65 -3.35 3.16 -4.26
N MET A 66 -2.78 3.07 -5.46
CA MET A 66 -1.79 4.05 -5.94
C MET A 66 -2.40 5.42 -6.20
N THR A 67 -3.61 5.50 -6.75
CA THR A 67 -4.31 6.78 -6.93
C THR A 67 -4.65 7.42 -5.59
N LEU A 68 -5.06 6.63 -4.59
CA LEU A 68 -5.33 7.15 -3.25
C LEU A 68 -4.05 7.68 -2.58
N LEU A 69 -2.92 6.98 -2.69
CA LEU A 69 -1.62 7.50 -2.21
C LEU A 69 -1.25 8.83 -2.89
N TYR A 70 -1.48 8.94 -4.20
CA TYR A 70 -1.23 10.17 -4.93
C TYR A 70 -2.09 11.35 -4.43
N MET A 71 -3.39 11.11 -4.19
CA MET A 71 -4.31 12.15 -3.71
C MET A 71 -3.99 12.68 -2.31
N ILE A 72 -3.36 11.86 -1.46
CA ILE A 72 -2.95 12.25 -0.09
C ILE A 72 -1.45 12.62 0.01
N SER A 73 -0.76 12.72 -1.12
CA SER A 73 0.69 12.98 -1.20
C SER A 73 1.23 14.12 -0.32
N PRO A 74 0.58 15.29 -0.15
CA PRO A 74 1.13 16.37 0.66
C PRO A 74 1.22 16.04 2.17
N HIS A 75 0.47 15.06 2.66
CA HIS A 75 0.38 14.72 4.08
C HIS A 75 0.93 13.33 4.41
N LEU A 76 1.68 12.73 3.49
CA LEU A 76 2.26 11.41 3.66
C LEU A 76 3.45 11.42 4.64
N PRO A 77 3.55 10.44 5.56
CA PRO A 77 4.74 10.23 6.38
C PRO A 77 5.91 9.75 5.51
N GLN A 78 6.74 10.68 5.05
CA GLN A 78 7.85 10.42 4.11
C GLN A 78 8.83 9.34 4.60
N HIS A 79 9.20 9.37 5.88
CA HIS A 79 10.11 8.39 6.46
C HIS A 79 9.56 6.95 6.35
N LEU A 80 8.27 6.77 6.61
CA LEU A 80 7.62 5.45 6.54
C LEU A 80 7.62 4.90 5.11
N ILE A 81 7.30 5.74 4.13
CA ILE A 81 7.29 5.34 2.71
C ILE A 81 8.69 4.95 2.23
N LEU A 82 9.71 5.74 2.57
CA LEU A 82 11.08 5.44 2.17
C LEU A 82 11.58 4.14 2.78
N VAL A 83 11.35 3.92 4.08
CA VAL A 83 11.77 2.69 4.76
C VAL A 83 11.06 1.47 4.16
N THR A 84 9.74 1.54 3.96
CA THR A 84 8.98 0.43 3.37
C THR A 84 9.35 0.16 1.91
N GLY A 85 9.68 1.21 1.14
CA GLY A 85 10.18 1.08 -0.24
C GLY A 85 11.57 0.45 -0.32
N LEU A 86 12.50 0.81 0.56
CA LEU A 86 13.81 0.16 0.64
C LEU A 86 13.70 -1.30 1.06
N LEU A 87 12.89 -1.58 2.09
CA LEU A 87 12.64 -2.94 2.55
C LEU A 87 12.00 -3.80 1.45
N SER A 88 11.05 -3.25 0.68
CA SER A 88 10.40 -4.00 -0.39
C SER A 88 11.34 -4.30 -1.55
N ALA A 89 12.20 -3.35 -1.93
CA ALA A 89 13.22 -3.57 -2.96
C ALA A 89 14.20 -4.67 -2.55
N LEU A 90 14.70 -4.64 -1.30
CA LEU A 90 15.62 -5.65 -0.78
C LEU A 90 14.96 -7.03 -0.67
N ALA A 91 13.76 -7.10 -0.08
CA ALA A 91 13.04 -8.35 0.09
C ALA A 91 12.62 -8.96 -1.27
N GLY A 92 12.17 -8.14 -2.21
CA GLY A 92 11.85 -8.56 -3.58
C GLY A 92 13.06 -9.08 -4.33
N GLY A 93 14.19 -8.37 -4.26
CA GLY A 93 15.45 -8.79 -4.87
C GLY A 93 15.96 -10.12 -4.32
N TRP A 94 15.97 -10.29 -2.99
CA TRP A 94 16.45 -11.51 -2.36
C TRP A 94 15.52 -12.70 -2.59
N SER A 95 14.20 -12.50 -2.49
CA SER A 95 13.21 -13.57 -2.69
C SER A 95 13.11 -14.04 -4.14
N GLY A 96 13.40 -13.17 -5.12
CA GLY A 96 13.38 -13.53 -6.54
C GLY A 96 14.49 -14.50 -6.95
N LEU A 97 15.63 -14.51 -6.23
CA LEU A 97 16.74 -15.40 -6.55
C LEU A 97 16.46 -16.88 -6.25
N ASN A 98 15.45 -17.17 -5.44
CA ASN A 98 15.14 -18.52 -4.96
C ASN A 98 13.78 -19.05 -5.47
N GLN A 99 13.34 -18.57 -6.64
CA GLN A 99 12.10 -19.04 -7.29
C GLN A 99 12.44 -19.98 -8.46
N THR A 100 11.66 -21.05 -8.61
CA THR A 100 11.74 -22.02 -9.71
C THR A 100 10.44 -22.07 -10.48
#